data_AF-A0A7W0TKR7-F1
#
_entry.id   AF-A0A7W0TKR7-F1
#
_cell.length_a   1.000
_cell.length_b   1.000
_cell.length_c   1.000
_cell.angle_alpha   90.00
_cell.angle_beta   90.00
_cell.angle_gamma   90.00
#
_symmetry.space_group_name_H-M   'P 1'
#
loop_
_entity.id
_entity.type
_entity.pdbx_description
1 polymer ?
#
loop_
_entity_poly.entity_id
_entity_poly.type
_entity_poly.pdbx_seq_one_letter_code
_entity_poly.pdbx_strand_id
1 'polypeptide(L)'
;MTGWLALLGTAAGDLNARATERDRDAGWLCAWRGEDRPHASALRVDERLLANDGPACRISLVLLHENARPIADDPACIQARRAVLRDGRPGAVSVLTGDPVHLAGAITVARADRPEELLALRDDPFLRLGPGRLLDIGPGLLGSAPISLGPVVERYAGTPWPYDRW
;
A
#
# COMPACT_ATOMS: atom_id res chain seq x y z
N MET A 1 -9.67 -0.05 11.36
CA MET A 1 -10.23 1.18 10.78
C MET A 1 -9.62 1.29 9.40
N THR A 2 -10.41 1.66 8.40
CA THR A 2 -10.06 1.53 6.99
C THR A 2 -9.72 2.91 6.45
N GLY A 3 -8.56 3.02 5.78
CA GLY A 3 -8.21 4.20 5.02
C GLY A 3 -8.49 3.99 3.53
N TRP A 4 -8.48 5.06 2.77
CA TRP A 4 -8.55 5.04 1.32
C TRP A 4 -7.29 5.69 0.75
N LEU A 5 -6.79 5.17 -0.36
CA LEU A 5 -5.59 5.65 -1.07
C LEU A 5 -5.87 5.75 -2.57
N ALA A 6 -5.42 6.83 -3.21
CA ALA A 6 -5.43 6.99 -4.66
C ALA A 6 -4.22 7.80 -5.13
N LEU A 7 -3.73 7.52 -6.33
CA LEU A 7 -2.81 8.41 -7.03
C LEU A 7 -3.61 9.27 -8.03
N LEU A 8 -3.58 10.59 -7.84
CA LEU A 8 -4.38 11.56 -8.59
C LEU A 8 -3.52 12.63 -9.27
N GLY A 9 -4.08 13.34 -10.25
CA GLY A 9 -3.42 14.49 -10.89
C GLY A 9 -3.37 15.74 -10.02
N THR A 10 -4.20 15.84 -8.99
CA THR A 10 -4.31 17.00 -8.09
C THR A 10 -4.41 16.56 -6.64
N ALA A 11 -3.92 17.39 -5.72
CA ALA A 11 -4.04 17.15 -4.28
C ALA A 11 -5.52 17.06 -3.86
N ALA A 12 -5.84 16.08 -3.02
CA ALA A 12 -7.16 15.85 -2.45
C ALA A 12 -7.05 15.04 -1.15
N GLY A 13 -8.17 14.90 -0.45
CA GLY A 13 -8.29 14.09 0.77
C GLY A 13 -7.70 14.72 2.02
N ASP A 14 -7.83 13.98 3.12
CA ASP A 14 -7.36 14.42 4.45
C ASP A 14 -5.84 14.53 4.49
N LEU A 15 -5.18 13.68 3.72
CA LEU A 15 -3.73 13.64 3.58
C LEU A 15 -3.36 13.55 2.12
N ASN A 16 -2.31 14.25 1.74
CA ASN A 16 -1.73 14.12 0.42
C ASN A 16 -0.26 14.50 0.44
N ALA A 17 0.49 13.88 -0.46
CA ALA A 17 1.88 14.20 -0.69
C ALA A 17 2.16 14.14 -2.19
N ARG A 18 3.06 15.02 -2.63
CA ARG A 18 3.51 15.01 -4.02
C ARG A 18 4.26 13.71 -4.30
N ALA A 19 3.97 13.11 -5.44
CA ALA A 19 4.62 11.90 -5.93
C ALA A 19 5.49 12.23 -7.13
N THR A 20 6.70 11.68 -7.16
CA THR A 20 7.58 11.75 -8.32
C THR A 20 8.10 10.37 -8.71
N GLU A 21 8.38 10.17 -9.98
CA GLU A 21 8.90 8.92 -10.53
C GLU A 21 10.11 9.24 -11.41
N ARG A 22 11.32 8.87 -10.95
CA ARG A 22 12.58 9.23 -11.62
C ARG A 22 12.66 10.73 -11.90
N ASP A 23 12.44 11.54 -10.86
CA ASP A 23 12.44 13.01 -10.87
C ASP A 23 11.37 13.66 -11.77
N ARG A 24 10.42 12.90 -12.30
CA ARG A 24 9.28 13.41 -13.06
C ARG A 24 8.03 13.46 -12.20
N ASP A 25 7.20 14.47 -12.42
CA ASP A 25 5.93 14.62 -11.73
C ASP A 25 5.02 13.42 -12.00
N ALA A 26 4.58 12.74 -10.93
CA ALA A 26 3.69 11.59 -11.00
C ALA A 26 2.31 11.89 -10.40
N GLY A 27 2.07 13.15 -10.02
CA GLY A 27 0.85 13.63 -9.40
C GLY A 27 0.93 13.66 -7.87
N TRP A 28 -0.18 13.29 -7.23
CA TRP A 28 -0.38 13.34 -5.80
C TRP A 28 -0.86 12.00 -5.28
N LEU A 29 -0.15 11.45 -4.30
CA LEU A 29 -0.70 10.35 -3.53
C LEU A 29 -1.63 10.96 -2.48
N CYS A 30 -2.90 10.58 -2.52
CA CYS A 30 -3.97 11.13 -1.69
C CYS A 30 -4.55 10.02 -0.82
N ALA A 31 -4.89 10.37 0.41
CA ALA A 31 -5.54 9.47 1.34
C ALA A 31 -6.70 10.13 2.09
N TRP A 32 -7.68 9.31 2.44
CA TRP A 32 -8.85 9.69 3.24
C TRP A 32 -9.04 8.68 4.36
N ARG A 33 -9.49 9.16 5.51
CA ARG A 33 -9.93 8.34 6.63
C ARG A 33 -11.45 8.19 6.59
N GLY A 34 -11.94 6.99 6.88
CA GLY A 34 -13.38 6.74 6.96
C GLY A 34 -13.85 5.57 6.10
N GLU A 35 -15.13 5.24 6.23
CA GLU A 35 -15.70 4.01 5.67
C GLU A 35 -16.16 4.15 4.22
N ASP A 36 -16.61 5.34 3.83
CA ASP A 36 -17.15 5.61 2.50
C ASP A 36 -16.06 5.86 1.48
N ARG A 37 -16.25 5.30 0.27
CA ARG A 37 -15.31 5.47 -0.83
C ARG A 37 -15.32 6.92 -1.33
N PRO A 38 -14.22 7.68 -1.20
CA PRO A 38 -14.21 9.11 -1.48
C PRO A 38 -14.00 9.44 -2.96
N HIS A 39 -13.46 8.50 -3.73
CA HIS A 39 -13.11 8.70 -5.13
C HIS A 39 -13.17 7.38 -5.91
N ALA A 40 -13.53 7.44 -7.20
CA ALA A 40 -13.72 6.26 -8.04
C ALA A 40 -12.44 5.42 -8.25
N SER A 41 -11.26 6.02 -8.12
CA SER A 41 -9.97 5.32 -8.15
C SER A 41 -9.43 4.95 -6.77
N ALA A 42 -10.09 5.36 -5.68
CA ALA A 42 -9.60 5.09 -4.34
C ALA A 42 -9.74 3.60 -4.00
N LEU A 43 -8.69 3.04 -3.42
CA LEU A 43 -8.63 1.68 -2.91
C LEU A 43 -8.47 1.71 -1.40
N ARG A 44 -9.04 0.73 -0.71
CA ARG A 44 -8.87 0.59 0.73
C ARG A 44 -7.41 0.26 1.04
N VAL A 45 -6.89 0.86 2.10
CA VAL A 45 -5.55 0.66 2.66
C VAL A 45 -5.64 0.56 4.18
N ASP A 46 -4.69 -0.09 4.85
CA ASP A 46 -4.63 -0.05 6.31
C ASP A 46 -4.41 1.40 6.74
N GLU A 47 -5.36 1.96 7.49
CA GLU A 47 -5.31 3.34 7.96
C GLU A 47 -4.09 3.62 8.83
N ARG A 48 -3.52 2.61 9.48
CA ARG A 48 -2.29 2.76 10.28
C ARG A 48 -1.08 3.16 9.44
N LEU A 49 -1.14 2.94 8.13
CA LEU A 49 -0.14 3.44 7.20
C LEU A 49 -0.19 4.97 7.03
N LEU A 50 -1.31 5.60 7.40
CA LEU A 50 -1.57 7.02 7.14
C LEU A 50 -1.20 7.89 8.34
N ALA A 51 -0.17 8.73 8.19
CA ALA A 51 0.35 9.59 9.26
C ALA A 51 0.49 11.04 8.79
N ASN A 52 -0.05 11.97 9.58
CA ASN A 52 -0.03 13.41 9.29
C ASN A 52 1.39 14.00 9.34
N ASP A 53 2.28 13.35 10.08
CA ASP A 53 3.68 13.69 10.28
C ASP A 53 4.63 12.67 9.62
N GLY A 54 4.10 11.85 8.71
CA GLY A 54 4.88 10.85 7.98
C GLY A 54 6.09 11.46 7.27
N PRO A 55 7.31 10.91 7.39
CA PRO A 55 8.47 11.45 6.70
C PRO A 55 8.36 11.24 5.18
N ALA A 56 9.20 11.95 4.43
CA ALA A 56 9.39 11.62 3.01
C ALA A 56 9.90 10.18 2.88
N CYS A 57 9.38 9.45 1.89
CA CYS A 57 9.66 8.03 1.71
C CYS A 57 9.65 7.65 0.23
N ARG A 58 10.17 6.46 -0.07
CA ARG A 58 10.01 5.83 -1.37
C ARG A 58 9.04 4.68 -1.22
N ILE A 59 8.22 4.45 -2.24
CA ILE A 59 7.25 3.34 -2.25
C ILE A 59 7.37 2.50 -3.51
N SER A 60 7.01 1.23 -3.40
CA SER A 60 6.59 0.38 -4.50
C SER A 60 5.06 0.34 -4.48
N LEU A 61 4.43 0.83 -5.55
CA LEU A 61 2.98 0.85 -5.71
C LEU A 61 2.58 -0.07 -6.87
N VAL A 62 1.94 -1.20 -6.54
CA VAL A 62 1.38 -2.14 -7.50
C VAL A 62 -0.13 -1.93 -7.55
N LEU A 63 -0.66 -1.61 -8.74
CA LEU A 63 -2.09 -1.48 -8.99
C LEU A 63 -2.50 -2.48 -10.06
N LEU A 64 -3.44 -3.37 -9.72
CA LEU A 64 -3.92 -4.40 -10.62
C LEU A 64 -5.13 -3.90 -11.42
N HIS A 65 -5.12 -4.22 -12.71
CA HIS A 65 -6.25 -3.94 -13.59
C HIS A 65 -7.51 -4.67 -13.08
N GLU A 66 -8.68 -4.03 -13.18
CA GLU A 66 -9.95 -4.54 -12.61
C GLU A 66 -10.25 -5.98 -13.03
N ASN A 67 -10.09 -6.29 -14.31
CA ASN A 67 -10.33 -7.63 -14.87
C ASN A 67 -9.25 -8.67 -14.54
N ALA A 68 -8.19 -8.30 -13.82
CA ALA A 68 -7.05 -9.16 -13.49
C ALA A 68 -6.80 -9.24 -11.97
N ARG A 69 -7.75 -8.78 -11.16
CA ARG A 69 -7.63 -8.81 -9.69
C ARG A 69 -7.83 -10.25 -9.19
N PRO A 70 -6.83 -10.88 -8.58
CA PRO A 70 -7.01 -12.19 -7.98
C PRO A 70 -7.87 -12.08 -6.71
N ILE A 71 -8.48 -13.19 -6.33
CA ILE A 71 -9.07 -13.31 -4.99
C ILE A 71 -7.97 -13.21 -3.92
N ALA A 72 -8.31 -12.71 -2.74
CA ALA A 72 -7.33 -12.50 -1.66
C ALA A 72 -6.59 -13.79 -1.25
N ASP A 73 -7.29 -14.93 -1.27
CA ASP A 73 -6.76 -16.25 -0.93
C ASP A 73 -6.02 -16.94 -2.08
N ASP A 74 -5.81 -16.24 -3.21
CA ASP A 74 -5.02 -16.78 -4.31
C ASP A 74 -3.59 -17.14 -3.82
N PRO A 75 -3.05 -18.31 -4.20
CA PRO A 75 -1.72 -18.72 -3.77
C PRO A 75 -0.62 -17.70 -4.05
N ALA A 76 -0.69 -16.93 -5.14
CA ALA A 76 0.28 -15.89 -5.46
C ALA A 76 0.19 -14.71 -4.48
N CYS A 77 -1.02 -14.30 -4.09
CA CYS A 77 -1.26 -13.27 -3.07
C CYS A 77 -0.68 -13.69 -1.71
N ILE A 78 -1.01 -14.92 -1.28
CA ILE A 78 -0.52 -15.48 -0.02
C ILE A 78 1.01 -15.59 -0.03
N GLN A 79 1.60 -16.06 -1.14
CA GLN A 79 3.05 -16.19 -1.28
C GLN A 79 3.77 -14.83 -1.24
N ALA A 80 3.23 -13.80 -1.91
CA ALA A 80 3.79 -12.46 -1.87
C ALA A 80 3.80 -11.91 -0.44
N ARG A 81 2.68 -12.02 0.28
CA ARG A 81 2.56 -11.59 1.68
C ARG A 81 3.51 -12.33 2.61
N ARG A 82 3.60 -13.66 2.49
CA ARG A 82 4.56 -14.48 3.24
C ARG A 82 6.01 -14.12 2.94
N ALA A 83 6.32 -13.76 1.70
CA ALA A 83 7.67 -13.34 1.33
C ALA A 83 8.02 -12.01 2.00
N VAL A 84 7.12 -11.02 2.00
CA VAL A 84 7.33 -9.74 2.69
C VAL A 84 7.52 -9.95 4.20
N LEU A 85 6.66 -10.77 4.82
CA LEU A 85 6.75 -11.11 6.23
C LEU A 85 8.06 -11.82 6.60
N ARG A 86 8.56 -12.70 5.72
CA ARG A 86 9.82 -13.41 5.94
C ARG A 86 11.02 -12.49 5.79
N ASP A 87 10.96 -11.56 4.84
CA ASP A 87 12.06 -10.64 4.57
C ASP A 87 12.26 -9.66 5.73
N GLY A 88 11.16 -9.10 6.26
CA GLY A 88 11.17 -8.20 7.41
C GLY A 88 11.90 -6.86 7.21
N ARG A 89 12.44 -6.62 6.01
CA ARG A 89 13.17 -5.41 5.66
C ARG A 89 12.28 -4.20 5.40
N PRO A 90 11.13 -4.26 4.69
CA PRO A 90 10.33 -3.07 4.39
C PRO A 90 9.86 -2.33 5.65
N GLY A 91 9.78 -1.00 5.59
CA GLY A 91 9.38 -0.17 6.72
C GLY A 91 7.89 -0.28 7.04
N ALA A 92 7.05 -0.43 6.01
CA ALA A 92 5.64 -0.77 6.13
C ALA A 92 5.14 -1.37 4.81
N VAL A 93 3.98 -2.02 4.86
CA VAL A 93 3.33 -2.57 3.67
C VAL A 93 1.84 -2.64 3.92
N SER A 94 1.03 -2.47 2.88
CA SER A 94 -0.39 -2.75 2.93
C SER A 94 -0.89 -3.28 1.59
N VAL A 95 -1.80 -4.26 1.62
CA VAL A 95 -2.54 -4.63 0.42
C VAL A 95 -3.63 -3.61 0.16
N LEU A 96 -3.98 -3.42 -1.11
CA LEU A 96 -5.04 -2.53 -1.54
C LEU A 96 -6.25 -3.36 -1.97
N THR A 97 -7.44 -3.00 -1.51
CA THR A 97 -8.69 -3.70 -1.88
C THR A 97 -9.73 -2.74 -2.44
N GLY A 98 -10.45 -3.15 -3.47
CA GLY A 98 -11.58 -2.39 -4.03
C GLY A 98 -12.93 -2.92 -3.55
N ASP A 99 -12.97 -4.19 -3.19
CA ASP A 99 -14.14 -4.93 -2.73
C ASP A 99 -13.72 -5.97 -1.68
N PRO A 100 -14.68 -6.70 -1.06
CA PRO A 100 -14.35 -7.63 0.01
C PRO A 100 -13.50 -8.84 -0.36
N VAL A 101 -13.41 -9.17 -1.64
CA VAL A 101 -12.92 -10.46 -2.12
C VAL A 101 -11.60 -10.32 -2.87
N HIS A 102 -11.41 -9.25 -3.63
CA HIS A 102 -10.30 -9.13 -4.56
C HIS A 102 -9.18 -8.23 -4.06
N LEU A 103 -7.95 -8.67 -4.34
CA LEU A 103 -6.76 -7.84 -4.23
C LEU A 103 -6.73 -6.86 -5.40
N ALA A 104 -6.75 -5.56 -5.11
CA ALA A 104 -6.61 -4.50 -6.10
C ALA A 104 -5.16 -4.04 -6.28
N GLY A 105 -4.26 -4.40 -5.38
CA GLY A 105 -2.86 -4.01 -5.44
C GLY A 105 -2.13 -4.12 -4.12
N ALA A 106 -0.98 -3.47 -4.01
CA ALA A 106 -0.24 -3.32 -2.76
C ALA A 106 0.60 -2.04 -2.78
N ILE A 107 0.89 -1.53 -1.59
CA ILE A 107 1.84 -0.47 -1.33
C ILE A 107 2.89 -0.99 -0.35
N THR A 108 4.16 -0.92 -0.74
CA THR A 108 5.31 -1.22 0.13
C THR A 108 6.08 0.08 0.34
N VAL A 109 6.38 0.43 1.59
CA VAL A 109 7.01 1.69 1.97
C VAL A 109 8.42 1.45 2.48
N ALA A 110 9.35 2.29 2.01
CA ALA A 110 10.72 2.38 2.48
C ALA A 110 11.06 3.80 2.91
N ARG A 111 11.65 3.93 4.09
CA ARG A 111 12.16 5.20 4.60
C ARG A 111 13.40 5.62 3.80
N ALA A 112 13.47 6.91 3.48
CA ALA A 112 14.53 7.46 2.65
C ALA A 112 15.93 7.33 3.30
N ASP A 113 16.00 7.27 4.62
CA ASP A 113 17.24 7.13 5.41
C ASP A 113 17.61 5.68 5.73
N ARG A 114 16.90 4.68 5.18
CA ARG A 114 17.10 3.25 5.44
C ARG A 114 17.46 2.49 4.16
N PRO A 115 18.77 2.31 3.86
CA PRO A 115 19.23 1.65 2.64
C PRO A 115 18.64 0.25 2.43
N GLU A 116 18.54 -0.54 3.50
CA GLU A 116 17.98 -1.90 3.48
C GLU A 116 16.52 -1.94 3.03
N GLU A 117 15.71 -0.95 3.43
CA GLU A 117 14.32 -0.80 3.01
C GLU A 117 14.25 -0.40 1.53
N LEU A 118 15.10 0.52 1.09
CA LEU A 118 15.17 0.97 -0.30
C LEU A 118 15.57 -0.16 -1.25
N LEU A 119 16.47 -1.05 -0.83
CA LEU A 119 16.81 -2.26 -1.59
C LEU A 119 15.61 -3.20 -1.69
N ALA A 120 14.86 -3.39 -0.60
CA ALA A 120 13.71 -4.30 -0.57
C ALA A 120 12.59 -3.89 -1.56
N LEU A 121 12.45 -2.60 -1.89
CA LEU A 121 11.48 -2.16 -2.90
C LEU A 121 11.76 -2.67 -4.31
N ARG A 122 13.03 -2.91 -4.67
CA ARG A 122 13.40 -3.41 -6.00
C ARG A 122 12.94 -4.85 -6.21
N ASP A 123 12.94 -5.61 -5.12
CA ASP A 123 12.58 -7.03 -5.09
C ASP A 123 11.22 -7.25 -4.42
N ASP A 124 10.36 -6.22 -4.43
CA ASP A 124 9.04 -6.27 -3.79
C ASP A 124 8.25 -7.49 -4.33
N PRO A 125 7.91 -8.47 -3.45
CA PRO A 125 7.20 -9.68 -3.86
C PRO A 125 5.89 -9.43 -4.60
N PHE A 126 5.22 -8.29 -4.37
CA PHE A 126 3.98 -7.94 -5.06
C PHE A 126 4.17 -7.58 -6.53
N LEU A 127 5.40 -7.26 -6.98
CA LEU A 127 5.72 -7.03 -8.40
C LEU A 127 5.47 -8.26 -9.28
N ARG A 128 5.34 -9.44 -8.67
CA ARG A 128 4.97 -10.69 -9.38
C ARG A 128 3.50 -10.71 -9.81
N LEU A 129 2.64 -9.91 -9.17
CA LEU A 129 1.21 -9.85 -9.46
C LEU A 129 0.88 -8.86 -10.58
N GLY A 130 1.73 -7.87 -10.81
CA GLY A 130 1.52 -6.85 -11.83
C GLY A 130 2.60 -5.78 -11.85
N PRO A 131 2.51 -4.82 -12.79
CA PRO A 131 3.47 -3.74 -12.89
C PRO A 131 3.44 -2.87 -11.64
N GLY A 132 4.62 -2.63 -11.05
CA GLY A 132 4.80 -1.69 -9.95
C GLY A 132 5.44 -0.39 -10.41
N ARG A 133 5.09 0.68 -9.70
CA ARG A 133 5.71 2.00 -9.84
C ARG A 133 6.56 2.28 -8.61
N LEU A 134 7.79 2.72 -8.82
CA LEU A 134 8.66 3.20 -7.74
C LEU A 134 8.53 4.72 -7.65
N LEU A 135 7.92 5.19 -6.56
CA LEU A 135 7.57 6.60 -6.38
C LEU A 135 8.30 7.17 -5.17
N ASP A 136 8.85 8.37 -5.33
CA ASP A 136 9.29 9.22 -4.23
C ASP A 136 8.12 10.07 -3.77
N ILE A 137 7.78 9.96 -2.49
CA ILE A 137 6.62 10.59 -1.86
C ILE A 137 7.11 11.63 -0.86
N GLY A 138 6.56 12.84 -0.98
CA GLY A 138 6.78 13.91 -0.01
C GLY A 138 6.32 13.56 1.42
N PRO A 139 6.66 14.37 2.42
CA PRO A 139 6.22 14.15 3.80
C PRO A 139 4.71 14.41 3.98
N GLY A 140 4.17 14.01 5.13
CA GLY A 140 2.83 14.32 5.60
C GLY A 140 1.73 13.31 5.22
N LEU A 141 2.11 12.12 4.76
CA LEU A 141 1.15 11.12 4.28
C LEU A 141 1.37 9.71 4.83
N LEU A 142 2.57 9.15 4.65
CA LEU A 142 2.86 7.75 4.96
C LEU A 142 3.71 7.64 6.22
N GLY A 143 3.21 6.90 7.21
CA GLY A 143 3.89 6.59 8.46
C GLY A 143 4.54 5.20 8.47
N SER A 144 5.12 4.84 9.60
CA SER A 144 5.53 3.46 9.88
C SER A 144 4.39 2.71 10.55
N ALA A 145 3.76 1.79 9.83
CA ALA A 145 2.89 0.78 10.42
C ALA A 145 3.70 -0.52 10.61
N PRO A 146 3.78 -1.08 11.83
CA PRO A 146 4.45 -2.36 12.01
C PRO A 146 3.78 -3.42 11.14
N ILE A 147 4.60 -4.24 10.48
CA ILE A 147 4.13 -5.38 9.70
C ILE A 147 3.61 -6.43 10.68
N SER A 148 2.30 -6.44 10.93
CA SER A 148 1.68 -7.46 11.80
C SER A 148 1.54 -8.79 11.08
N LEU A 149 1.86 -9.89 11.79
CA LEU A 149 1.46 -11.23 11.39
C LEU A 149 -0.07 -11.27 11.34
N GLY A 150 -0.62 -11.62 10.18
CA GLY A 150 -2.07 -11.82 10.04
C GLY A 150 -2.56 -13.00 10.90
N PRO A 151 -3.87 -13.10 11.15
CA PRO A 151 -4.46 -14.27 11.82
C PRO A 151 -4.14 -15.58 11.07
N VAL A 152 -3.97 -16.68 11.80
CA VAL A 152 -3.68 -18.04 11.24
C VAL A 152 -4.78 -18.53 10.28
N VAL A 153 -6.00 -17.98 10.42
CA VAL A 153 -7.12 -18.17 9.50
C VAL A 153 -7.54 -16.80 8.97
N GLU A 154 -7.39 -16.59 7.68
CA GLU A 154 -7.74 -15.32 7.03
C GLU A 154 -9.20 -15.38 6.59
N ARG A 155 -10.07 -14.63 7.26
CA ARG A 155 -11.41 -14.32 6.77
C ARG A 155 -11.41 -12.86 6.34
N TYR A 156 -11.14 -12.61 5.07
CA TYR A 156 -11.17 -11.27 4.51
C TYR A 156 -12.61 -10.78 4.35
N ALA A 157 -13.00 -9.78 5.15
CA ALA A 157 -14.23 -9.02 4.98
C ALA A 157 -13.97 -7.69 4.23
N GLY A 158 -12.98 -7.68 3.32
CA GLY A 158 -12.57 -6.48 2.60
C GLY A 158 -11.69 -5.50 3.35
N THR A 159 -11.13 -5.92 4.48
CA THR A 159 -10.16 -5.13 5.23
C THR A 159 -8.76 -5.38 4.70
N PRO A 160 -7.98 -4.34 4.38
CA PRO A 160 -6.62 -4.49 3.89
C PRO A 160 -5.69 -5.00 4.99
N TRP A 161 -4.79 -5.93 4.64
CA TRP A 161 -3.63 -6.31 5.44
C TRP A 161 -2.60 -5.16 5.51
N PRO A 162 -1.86 -4.98 6.62
CA PRO A 162 -1.99 -5.70 7.88
C PRO A 162 -3.30 -5.36 8.60
N TYR A 163 -3.96 -6.36 9.16
CA TYR A 163 -5.12 -6.12 10.02
C TYR A 163 -5.11 -7.13 11.16
N ASP A 164 -5.10 -6.63 12.39
CA ASP A 164 -4.96 -7.38 13.63
C ASP A 164 -6.10 -7.03 14.59
N ARG A 165 -7.29 -7.58 14.36
CA ARG A 165 -8.34 -7.57 15.38
C ARG A 165 -8.99 -8.95 15.49
N TRP A 166 -8.70 -9.61 16.60
CA TRP A 166 -9.59 -10.56 17.25
C TRP A 166 -10.34 -9.80 18.34
#